data_AF-A0A914W126-F1
#
_entry.id   AF-A0A914W126-F1
#
_cell.length_a   1.000
_cell.length_b   1.000
_cell.length_c   1.000
_cell.angle_alpha   90.00
_cell.angle_beta   90.00
_cell.angle_gamma   90.00
#
_symmetry.space_group_name_H-M   'P 1'
#
loop_
_entity.id
_entity.type
_entity.pdbx_description
1 polymer ?
#
loop_
_entity_poly.entity_id
_entity_poly.type
_entity_poly.pdbx_seq_one_letter_code
_entity_poly.pdbx_strand_id
1 'polypeptide(L)'
;MKESVILLTLFCALPLNSEPIRCLHGQLDEDGCECDDNYYGTYCETMFNCKDEGNPVKGEPCDACKPHWSGHFCDIIECGENGKRSINVPQTCLCDPPYTGQFCTALNTSDVYRFYNKRVSSYIPLGVLIIIPTMVLILICNFWSQRRQTERINNVVKTAYLKQADVDDVESMKLGVSNDNK
;
A
#
# COMPACT_ATOMS: atom_id res chain seq x y z
N MET A 1 -39.89 -50.91 -26.17
CA MET A 1 -41.05 -50.30 -25.50
C MET A 1 -41.35 -51.09 -24.24
N LYS A 2 -41.70 -50.41 -23.13
CA LYS A 2 -41.53 -50.76 -21.70
C LYS A 2 -40.15 -50.28 -21.19
N GLU A 3 -39.94 -48.98 -20.97
CA GLU A 3 -40.50 -48.12 -19.90
C GLU A 3 -40.28 -48.69 -18.49
N SER A 4 -39.37 -48.06 -17.74
CA SER A 4 -39.71 -47.26 -16.54
C SER A 4 -38.61 -47.28 -15.48
N VAL A 5 -37.75 -46.27 -15.57
CA VAL A 5 -37.32 -45.38 -14.48
C VAL A 5 -37.48 -45.95 -13.06
N ILE A 6 -36.42 -46.57 -12.55
CA ILE A 6 -36.19 -46.70 -11.11
C ILE A 6 -35.04 -45.76 -10.77
N LEU A 7 -35.34 -44.46 -10.71
CA LEU A 7 -34.47 -43.47 -10.10
C LEU A 7 -34.84 -43.44 -8.60
N LEU A 8 -34.45 -44.50 -7.88
CA LEU A 8 -34.54 -44.55 -6.43
C LEU A 8 -33.54 -43.55 -5.86
N THR A 9 -34.09 -42.40 -5.47
CA THR A 9 -33.63 -41.44 -4.47
C THR A 9 -32.50 -41.96 -3.56
N LEU A 10 -31.26 -41.83 -4.03
CA LEU A 10 -30.07 -41.78 -3.19
C LEU A 10 -29.94 -40.33 -2.69
N PHE A 11 -30.86 -39.91 -1.82
CA PHE A 11 -30.61 -38.72 -1.01
C PHE A 11 -29.42 -39.08 -0.12
N CYS A 12 -28.28 -38.49 -0.44
CA CYS A 12 -27.11 -38.43 0.41
C CYS A 12 -27.55 -38.16 1.86
N ALA A 13 -27.49 -39.17 2.71
CA ALA A 13 -27.22 -38.96 4.11
C ALA A 13 -25.76 -38.46 4.19
N LEU A 14 -25.54 -37.19 3.84
CA LEU A 14 -24.37 -36.47 4.31
C LEU A 14 -24.52 -36.48 5.84
N PRO A 15 -23.57 -37.06 6.60
CA PRO A 15 -23.57 -36.81 8.03
C PRO A 15 -23.51 -35.29 8.16
N LEU A 16 -24.51 -34.71 8.84
CA LEU A 16 -24.37 -33.37 9.39
C LEU A 16 -23.16 -33.48 10.32
N ASN A 17 -22.00 -33.09 9.83
CA ASN A 17 -20.80 -32.98 10.62
C ASN A 17 -21.01 -31.73 11.46
N SER A 18 -21.78 -31.86 12.54
CA SER A 18 -21.85 -30.82 13.56
C SER A 18 -20.46 -30.75 14.16
N GLU A 19 -19.72 -29.67 13.87
CA GLU A 19 -18.47 -29.41 14.58
C GLU A 19 -18.75 -29.53 16.09
N PRO A 20 -17.88 -30.21 16.84
CA PRO A 20 -18.08 -30.35 18.27
C PRO A 20 -18.12 -28.96 18.90
N ILE A 21 -19.11 -28.73 19.77
CA ILE A 21 -19.23 -27.50 20.55
C ILE A 21 -17.90 -27.28 21.26
N ARG A 22 -17.27 -26.13 20.99
CA ARG A 22 -15.98 -25.76 21.57
C ARG A 22 -16.15 -24.51 22.42
N CYS A 23 -15.90 -24.66 23.71
CA CYS A 23 -15.81 -23.53 24.64
C CYS A 23 -14.44 -22.87 24.48
N LEU A 24 -14.39 -21.55 24.34
CA LEU A 24 -13.12 -20.80 24.23
C LEU A 24 -12.43 -20.65 25.59
N HIS A 25 -13.20 -20.27 26.62
CA HIS A 25 -12.74 -20.03 27.99
C HIS A 25 -13.71 -20.69 28.98
N GLY A 26 -13.61 -22.00 29.11
CA GLY A 26 -14.50 -22.79 29.95
C GLY A 26 -14.42 -24.28 29.67
N GLN A 27 -15.34 -25.02 30.28
CA GLN A 27 -15.46 -26.47 30.14
C GLN A 27 -16.80 -26.84 29.52
N LEU A 28 -16.79 -27.92 28.75
CA LEU A 28 -18.02 -28.48 28.19
C LEU A 28 -18.73 -29.29 29.29
N ASP A 29 -19.97 -28.92 29.57
CA ASP A 29 -20.87 -29.59 30.49
C ASP A 29 -22.06 -30.21 29.72
N GLU A 30 -22.94 -30.97 30.40
CA GLU A 30 -24.05 -31.71 29.77
C GLU A 30 -25.01 -30.79 28.98
N ASP A 31 -25.19 -29.55 29.43
CA ASP A 31 -26.14 -28.58 28.86
C ASP A 31 -25.48 -27.46 28.00
N GLY A 32 -24.15 -27.44 27.86
CA GLY A 32 -23.45 -26.39 27.12
C GLY A 32 -22.07 -26.05 27.67
N CYS A 33 -21.60 -24.83 27.44
CA CYS A 33 -20.33 -24.36 27.98
C CYS A 33 -20.52 -23.74 29.37
N GLU A 34 -19.84 -24.30 30.38
CA GLU A 34 -19.62 -23.60 31.64
C GLU A 34 -18.39 -22.70 31.51
N CYS A 35 -18.59 -21.38 31.55
CA CYS A 35 -17.52 -20.42 31.36
C CYS A 35 -16.65 -20.24 32.60
N ASP A 36 -15.36 -20.00 32.36
CA ASP A 36 -14.40 -19.60 33.38
C ASP A 36 -14.80 -18.24 34.00
N ASP A 37 -14.25 -17.97 35.17
CA ASP A 37 -14.40 -16.68 35.85
C ASP A 37 -14.08 -15.51 34.92
N ASN A 38 -14.95 -14.50 34.91
CA ASN A 38 -14.87 -13.32 34.03
C ASN A 38 -15.15 -13.56 32.54
N TYR A 39 -15.69 -14.71 32.14
CA TYR A 39 -16.14 -14.96 30.76
C TYR A 39 -17.64 -15.32 30.70
N TYR A 40 -18.27 -15.00 29.58
CA TYR A 40 -19.66 -15.35 29.29
C TYR A 40 -19.90 -15.45 27.77
N GLY A 41 -21.13 -15.84 27.42
CA GLY A 41 -21.55 -16.11 26.04
C GLY A 41 -21.84 -17.59 25.83
N THR A 42 -22.43 -17.94 24.70
CA THR A 42 -22.80 -19.33 24.39
C THR A 42 -21.58 -20.24 24.33
N TYR A 43 -20.42 -19.69 23.93
CA TYR A 43 -19.16 -20.40 23.78
C TYR A 43 -18.03 -19.77 24.63
N CYS A 44 -18.39 -18.97 25.62
CA CYS A 44 -17.44 -18.26 26.50
C CYS A 44 -16.46 -17.36 25.72
N GLU A 45 -16.98 -16.69 24.70
CA GLU A 45 -16.22 -15.86 23.77
C GLU A 45 -16.01 -14.42 24.26
N THR A 46 -16.78 -13.96 25.26
CA THR A 46 -16.78 -12.57 25.72
C THR A 46 -16.29 -12.46 27.16
N MET A 47 -15.40 -11.52 27.42
CA MET A 47 -14.83 -11.26 28.74
C MET A 47 -15.46 -10.02 29.41
N PHE A 48 -15.66 -10.04 30.72
CA PHE A 48 -16.00 -8.84 31.48
C PHE A 48 -14.76 -7.95 31.68
N ASN A 49 -14.87 -6.65 31.39
CA ASN A 49 -13.80 -5.67 31.63
C ASN A 49 -14.14 -4.71 32.79
N CYS A 50 -14.57 -5.26 33.93
CA CYS A 50 -14.83 -4.48 35.14
C CYS A 50 -13.52 -3.91 35.73
N LYS A 51 -13.60 -2.75 36.39
CA LYS A 51 -12.45 -2.05 36.99
C LYS A 51 -11.89 -2.78 38.21
N ASP A 52 -12.77 -3.38 39.01
CA ASP A 52 -12.39 -4.13 40.20
C ASP A 52 -12.06 -5.59 39.82
N GLU A 53 -11.02 -6.14 40.44
CA GLU A 53 -10.53 -7.51 40.19
C GLU A 53 -11.45 -8.61 40.77
N GLY A 54 -12.55 -8.21 41.41
CA GLY A 54 -13.57 -9.15 41.90
C GLY A 54 -14.46 -9.59 40.75
N ASN A 55 -14.50 -10.90 40.49
CA ASN A 55 -15.48 -11.49 39.58
C ASN A 55 -16.85 -10.86 39.87
N PRO A 56 -17.54 -10.24 38.89
CA PRO A 56 -18.96 -9.98 39.07
C PRO A 56 -19.57 -11.33 39.44
N VAL A 57 -20.23 -11.40 40.61
CA VAL A 57 -20.90 -12.62 41.06
C VAL A 57 -21.75 -13.10 39.89
N LYS A 58 -21.52 -14.34 39.38
CA LYS A 58 -22.05 -14.86 38.10
C LYS A 58 -23.39 -14.19 37.74
N GLY A 59 -23.36 -13.22 36.81
CA GLY A 59 -24.54 -12.51 36.30
C GLY A 59 -24.79 -11.08 36.84
N GLU A 60 -23.96 -10.54 37.73
CA GLU A 60 -24.10 -9.15 38.19
C GLU A 60 -23.43 -8.12 37.26
N PRO A 61 -24.01 -6.91 37.09
CA PRO A 61 -23.36 -5.82 36.39
C PRO A 61 -22.02 -5.43 37.01
N CYS A 62 -21.11 -4.89 36.20
CA CYS A 62 -19.94 -4.22 36.74
C CYS A 62 -20.34 -2.87 37.36
N ASP A 63 -19.84 -2.56 38.56
CA ASP A 63 -20.00 -1.22 39.17
C ASP A 63 -19.28 -0.13 38.37
N ALA A 64 -18.12 -0.46 37.78
CA ALA A 64 -17.36 0.43 36.92
C ALA A 64 -16.57 -0.36 35.86
N CYS A 65 -16.43 0.22 34.67
CA CYS A 65 -15.64 -0.35 33.58
C CYS A 65 -14.17 0.09 33.62
N LYS A 66 -13.29 -0.76 33.10
CA LYS A 66 -11.92 -0.36 32.73
C LYS A 66 -11.97 0.74 31.66
N PRO A 67 -10.92 1.57 31.54
CA PRO A 67 -10.84 2.58 30.48
C PRO A 67 -11.04 1.96 29.09
N HIS A 68 -11.79 2.65 28.23
CA HIS A 68 -12.14 2.22 26.87
C HIS A 68 -13.08 1.00 26.77
N TRP A 69 -13.81 0.72 27.84
CA TRP A 69 -14.90 -0.25 27.88
C TRP A 69 -16.16 0.41 28.43
N SER A 70 -17.30 0.02 27.89
CA SER A 70 -18.62 0.45 28.35
C SER A 70 -19.61 -0.70 28.28
N GLY A 71 -20.89 -0.41 28.54
CA GLY A 71 -21.95 -1.43 28.64
C GLY A 71 -22.19 -1.89 30.07
N HIS A 72 -23.32 -2.57 30.27
CA HIS A 72 -23.75 -3.07 31.58
C HIS A 72 -22.78 -4.10 32.17
N PHE A 73 -22.10 -4.83 31.28
CA PHE A 73 -21.13 -5.87 31.62
C PHE A 73 -19.69 -5.49 31.20
N CYS A 74 -19.46 -4.22 30.85
CA CYS A 74 -18.17 -3.74 30.35
C CYS A 74 -17.63 -4.57 29.18
N ASP A 75 -18.53 -5.02 28.32
CA ASP A 75 -18.30 -5.91 27.18
C ASP A 75 -18.15 -5.14 25.85
N ILE A 76 -18.61 -3.89 25.84
CA ILE A 76 -18.63 -2.98 24.68
C ILE A 76 -17.28 -2.26 24.63
N ILE A 77 -16.41 -2.70 23.71
CA ILE A 77 -15.13 -2.01 23.43
C ILE A 77 -15.38 -0.65 22.78
N GLU A 78 -14.62 0.37 23.20
CA GLU A 78 -14.59 1.72 22.64
C GLU A 78 -13.33 1.92 21.81
N CYS A 79 -13.49 2.01 20.49
CA CYS A 79 -12.38 2.08 19.53
C CYS A 79 -11.84 3.50 19.27
N GLY A 80 -12.19 4.48 20.12
CA GLY A 80 -11.87 5.89 19.89
C GLY A 80 -12.47 6.45 18.59
N GLU A 81 -11.89 7.54 18.09
CA GLU A 81 -12.33 8.21 16.86
C GLU A 81 -11.75 7.60 15.57
N ASN A 82 -10.65 6.84 15.69
CA ASN A 82 -9.88 6.31 14.56
C ASN A 82 -10.14 4.82 14.30
N GLY A 83 -11.29 4.30 14.75
CA GLY A 83 -11.62 2.90 14.58
C GLY A 83 -13.09 2.61 14.78
N LYS A 84 -13.50 1.42 14.37
CA LYS A 84 -14.87 0.92 14.51
C LYS A 84 -14.85 -0.46 15.14
N ARG A 85 -15.91 -0.83 15.86
CA ARG A 85 -16.04 -2.18 16.39
C ARG A 85 -16.11 -3.20 15.25
N SER A 86 -15.41 -4.31 15.40
CA SER A 86 -15.53 -5.47 14.52
C SER A 86 -16.90 -6.14 14.70
N ILE A 87 -17.58 -6.42 13.58
CA ILE A 87 -18.85 -7.15 13.58
C ILE A 87 -18.63 -8.66 13.79
N ASN A 88 -17.46 -9.16 13.36
CA ASN A 88 -17.18 -10.60 13.29
C ASN A 88 -16.41 -11.14 14.48
N VAL A 89 -15.70 -10.27 15.20
CA VAL A 89 -14.85 -10.67 16.32
C VAL A 89 -15.29 -9.85 17.53
N PRO A 90 -15.78 -10.49 18.60
CA PRO A 90 -16.21 -9.77 19.79
C PRO A 90 -15.03 -8.98 20.36
N GLN A 91 -15.35 -7.83 20.98
CA GLN A 91 -14.38 -7.06 21.76
C GLN A 91 -13.11 -6.62 21.02
N THR A 92 -13.20 -6.49 19.69
CA THR A 92 -12.07 -6.12 18.82
C THR A 92 -12.39 -4.87 18.01
N CYS A 93 -11.41 -3.99 17.85
CA CYS A 93 -11.50 -2.80 17.01
C CYS A 93 -10.83 -3.00 15.65
N LEU A 94 -11.46 -2.46 14.62
CA LEU A 94 -10.92 -2.28 13.28
C LEU A 94 -10.42 -0.84 13.17
N CYS A 95 -9.10 -0.66 13.18
CA CYS A 95 -8.48 0.67 13.15
C CYS A 95 -8.33 1.19 11.72
N ASP A 96 -8.59 2.49 11.56
CA ASP A 96 -8.32 3.21 10.32
C ASP A 96 -6.81 3.47 10.20
N PRO A 97 -6.16 3.11 9.06
CA PRO A 97 -4.74 3.39 8.88
C PRO A 97 -4.45 4.90 8.96
N PRO A 98 -3.34 5.33 9.58
CA PRO A 98 -2.22 4.53 10.10
C PRO A 98 -2.30 4.17 11.60
N TYR A 99 -3.47 4.32 12.24
CA TYR A 99 -3.63 4.05 13.67
C TYR A 99 -3.63 2.55 13.98
N THR A 100 -3.09 2.20 15.14
CA THR A 100 -2.95 0.81 15.61
C THR A 100 -3.26 0.67 17.10
N GLY A 101 -3.17 -0.55 17.62
CA GLY A 101 -3.47 -0.89 19.02
C GLY A 101 -4.89 -1.41 19.24
N GLN A 102 -5.17 -1.92 20.44
CA GLN A 102 -6.46 -2.54 20.79
C GLN A 102 -7.64 -1.55 20.69
N PHE A 103 -7.40 -0.28 20.99
CA PHE A 103 -8.41 0.79 20.98
C PHE A 103 -8.18 1.82 19.86
N CYS A 104 -7.30 1.55 18.90
CA CYS A 104 -7.00 2.44 17.76
C CYS A 104 -6.53 3.86 18.14
N THR A 105 -5.90 4.02 19.29
CA THR A 105 -5.35 5.30 19.77
C THR A 105 -3.84 5.42 19.56
N ALA A 106 -3.15 4.31 19.32
CA ALA A 106 -1.70 4.33 19.13
C ALA A 106 -1.35 4.77 17.72
N LEU A 107 -0.40 5.70 17.62
CA LEU A 107 0.16 6.16 16.35
C LEU A 107 1.67 5.91 16.36
N ASN A 108 2.07 4.76 15.84
CA ASN A 108 3.48 4.40 15.75
C ASN A 108 4.11 4.98 14.49
N THR A 109 5.32 5.53 14.63
CA THR A 109 6.09 6.08 13.50
C THR A 109 6.33 5.03 12.42
N SER A 110 6.59 3.77 12.79
CA SER A 110 6.76 2.66 11.86
C SER A 110 5.53 2.42 10.97
N ASP A 111 4.33 2.54 11.53
CA ASP A 111 3.07 2.27 10.83
C ASP A 111 2.71 3.43 9.92
N VAL A 112 2.95 4.67 10.37
CA VAL A 112 2.87 5.88 9.56
C VAL A 112 3.79 5.79 8.35
N TYR A 113 5.07 5.50 8.56
CA TYR A 113 6.03 5.36 7.46
C TYR A 113 5.64 4.24 6.51
N ARG A 114 5.21 3.10 7.03
CA ARG A 114 4.75 1.98 6.20
C ARG A 114 3.55 2.37 5.34
N PHE A 115 2.55 3.05 5.92
CA PHE A 115 1.35 3.48 5.22
C PHE A 115 1.68 4.47 4.08
N TYR A 116 2.43 5.53 4.39
CA TYR A 116 2.80 6.52 3.39
C TYR A 116 3.77 5.98 2.35
N ASN A 117 4.75 5.15 2.72
CA ASN A 117 5.66 4.54 1.76
C ASN A 117 4.93 3.58 0.82
N LYS A 118 3.98 2.77 1.32
CA LYS A 118 3.15 1.93 0.45
C LYS A 118 2.33 2.77 -0.51
N ARG A 119 1.73 3.87 -0.03
CA ARG A 119 0.94 4.78 -0.86
C ARG A 119 1.78 5.48 -1.93
N VAL A 120 2.92 6.05 -1.54
CA VAL A 120 3.87 6.71 -2.44
C VAL A 120 4.44 5.71 -3.44
N SER A 121 4.77 4.49 -3.01
CA SER A 121 5.26 3.43 -3.89
C SER A 121 4.28 3.09 -5.02
N SER A 122 2.97 3.27 -4.81
CA SER A 122 1.98 3.11 -5.89
C SER A 122 2.07 4.19 -6.96
N TYR A 123 2.56 5.40 -6.62
CA TYR A 123 2.67 6.54 -7.53
C TYR A 123 4.06 6.70 -8.16
N ILE A 124 5.11 6.09 -7.58
CA ILE A 124 6.47 6.12 -8.14
C ILE A 124 6.52 5.73 -9.63
N PRO A 125 5.84 4.67 -10.10
CA PRO A 125 5.86 4.30 -11.52
C PRO A 125 5.35 5.43 -12.44
N LEU A 126 4.33 6.18 -12.01
CA LEU A 126 3.77 7.29 -12.81
C LEU A 126 4.77 8.45 -12.93
N GLY A 127 5.48 8.77 -11.84
CA GLY A 127 6.53 9.79 -11.88
C GLY A 127 7.67 9.40 -12.83
N VAL A 128 8.10 8.14 -12.78
CA VAL A 128 9.15 7.60 -13.65
C VAL A 128 8.75 7.65 -15.13
N LEU A 129 7.50 7.30 -15.46
CA LEU A 129 6.97 7.33 -16.83
C LEU A 129 6.92 8.75 -17.43
N ILE A 130 6.88 9.80 -16.62
CA ILE A 130 6.84 11.18 -17.10
C ILE A 130 8.24 11.79 -17.12
N ILE A 131 9.01 11.60 -16.05
CA ILE A 131 10.32 12.23 -15.87
C ILE A 131 11.37 11.63 -16.81
N ILE A 132 11.39 10.30 -16.99
CA ILE A 132 12.42 9.69 -17.84
C ILE A 132 12.27 10.12 -19.30
N PRO A 133 11.07 10.05 -19.94
CA PRO A 133 10.93 10.48 -21.33
C PRO A 133 11.24 11.97 -21.53
N THR A 134 10.83 12.83 -20.58
CA THR A 134 11.13 14.26 -20.66
C THR A 134 12.64 14.53 -20.57
N MET A 135 13.35 13.83 -19.68
CA MET A 135 14.81 13.90 -19.60
C MET A 135 15.49 13.44 -20.89
N VAL A 136 15.04 12.32 -21.47
CA VAL A 136 15.57 11.81 -22.75
C VAL A 136 15.34 12.82 -23.87
N LEU A 137 14.15 13.41 -23.98
CA LEU A 137 13.84 14.43 -24.98
C LEU A 137 14.77 15.64 -24.84
N ILE A 138 15.01 16.12 -23.62
CA ILE A 138 15.92 17.25 -23.37
C ILE A 138 17.34 16.91 -23.81
N LEU A 139 17.84 15.71 -23.48
CA LEU A 139 19.18 15.27 -23.87
C LEU A 139 19.33 15.18 -25.40
N ILE A 140 18.33 14.63 -26.09
CA ILE A 140 18.32 14.59 -27.56
C ILE A 140 18.29 16.01 -28.12
N CYS A 141 17.41 16.89 -27.64
CA CYS A 141 17.36 18.28 -28.10
C CYS A 141 18.71 18.99 -27.95
N ASN A 142 19.39 18.80 -26.81
CA ASN A 142 20.71 19.40 -26.58
C ASN A 142 21.77 18.85 -27.53
N PHE A 143 21.82 17.53 -27.75
CA PHE A 143 22.76 16.91 -28.68
C PHE A 143 22.58 17.43 -30.11
N TRP A 144 21.34 17.48 -30.59
CA TRP A 144 21.02 17.97 -31.93
C TRP A 144 21.23 19.48 -32.08
N SER A 145 21.05 20.24 -31.00
CA SER A 145 21.34 21.68 -30.97
C SER A 145 22.84 21.93 -31.11
N GLN A 146 23.66 21.23 -30.32
CA GLN A 146 25.12 21.34 -30.38
C GLN A 146 25.67 20.92 -31.75
N ARG A 147 25.17 19.81 -32.31
CA ARG A 147 25.58 19.35 -33.65
C ARG A 147 25.34 20.43 -34.71
N ARG A 148 24.16 21.05 -34.71
CA ARG A 148 23.83 22.16 -35.63
C ARG A 148 24.73 23.38 -35.43
N GLN A 149 25.09 23.71 -34.18
CA GLN A 149 26.03 24.79 -33.91
C GLN A 149 27.43 24.49 -34.47
N THR A 150 27.93 23.27 -34.28
CA THR A 150 29.24 22.87 -34.81
C THR A 150 29.27 22.88 -36.34
N GLU A 151 28.21 22.43 -37.02
CA GLU A 151 28.11 22.47 -38.49
C GLU A 151 28.11 23.92 -39.01
N ARG A 152 27.42 24.85 -38.32
CA ARG A 152 27.44 26.28 -38.69
C ARG A 152 28.84 26.89 -38.56
N ILE A 153 29.53 26.61 -37.45
CA ILE A 153 30.89 27.12 -37.22
C ILE A 153 31.85 26.53 -38.26
N ASN A 154 31.81 25.23 -38.49
CA ASN A 154 32.68 24.56 -39.47
C ASN A 154 32.49 25.12 -40.88
N ASN A 155 31.25 25.41 -41.29
CA ASN A 155 30.99 26.00 -42.60
C ASN A 155 31.56 27.43 -42.71
N VAL A 156 31.34 28.28 -41.69
CA VAL A 156 31.89 29.64 -41.66
C VAL A 156 33.41 29.62 -41.69
N VAL A 157 34.03 28.75 -40.88
CA VAL A 157 35.48 28.57 -40.81
C VAL A 157 36.04 28.07 -42.14
N LYS A 158 35.41 27.06 -42.76
CA LYS A 158 35.81 26.55 -44.08
C LYS A 158 35.73 27.63 -45.16
N THR A 159 34.66 28.42 -45.20
CA THR A 159 34.52 29.53 -46.15
C THR A 159 35.57 30.62 -45.92
N ALA A 160 35.94 30.90 -44.67
CA ALA A 160 37.03 31.83 -44.36
C ALA A 160 38.39 31.32 -44.87
N TYR A 161 38.69 30.03 -44.67
CA TYR A 161 39.92 29.41 -45.19
C TYR A 161 39.99 29.44 -46.72
N LEU A 162 38.88 29.14 -47.42
CA LEU A 162 38.85 29.19 -48.89
C LEU A 162 39.09 30.61 -49.42
N LYS A 163 38.48 31.63 -48.79
CA LYS A 163 38.73 33.02 -49.16
C LYS A 163 40.19 33.43 -48.95
N GLN A 164 40.85 32.93 -47.91
CA GLN A 164 42.26 33.22 -47.68
C GLN A 164 43.14 32.59 -48.77
N ALA A 165 42.86 31.35 -49.17
CA ALA A 165 43.59 30.67 -50.24
C ALA A 165 43.49 31.41 -51.59
N ASP A 166 42.30 31.91 -51.96
CA ASP A 166 42.12 32.70 -53.18
C ASP A 166 42.94 34.01 -53.16
N VAL A 167 43.08 34.64 -51.98
CA VAL A 167 43.88 35.87 -51.80
C VAL A 167 45.38 35.58 -51.96
N ASP A 168 45.85 34.49 -51.36
CA ASP A 168 47.25 34.07 -51.42
C ASP A 168 47.65 33.66 -52.86
N ASP A 169 46.75 33.00 -53.60
CA ASP A 169 46.96 32.65 -55.02
C ASP A 169 47.09 33.90 -55.91
N VAL A 170 46.25 34.92 -55.71
CA VAL A 170 46.34 36.20 -56.45
C VAL A 170 47.63 36.96 -56.13
N GLU A 171 48.11 36.89 -54.88
CA GLU A 171 49.36 37.53 -54.47
C GLU A 171 50.59 36.83 -55.09
N SER A 172 50.56 35.50 -55.17
CA SER A 172 51.62 34.72 -55.83
C SER A 172 51.73 35.02 -57.35
N MET A 173 50.62 35.29 -58.04
CA MET A 173 50.64 35.71 -59.45
C MET A 173 51.24 37.10 -59.64
N LYS A 174 51.05 38.04 -58.70
CA LYS A 174 51.65 39.38 -58.78
C LYS A 174 53.16 39.37 -58.59
N LEU A 175 53.67 38.46 -57.75
CA LEU A 175 55.11 38.28 -57.53
C LEU A 175 55.81 37.58 -58.71
N GLY A 176 55.11 36.71 -59.45
CA GLY A 176 55.64 36.08 -60.67
C GLY A 176 55.81 37.05 -61.85
N VAL A 177 54.89 37.99 -62.05
CA VAL A 177 54.93 38.97 -63.17
C VAL A 177 56.01 40.04 -62.98
N SER A 178 56.51 40.26 -61.75
CA SER A 178 57.51 41.30 -61.48
C SER A 178 58.94 40.91 -61.86
N ASN A 179 59.24 39.64 -62.15
CA ASN A 179 60.61 39.17 -62.44
C ASN A 179 60.95 39.06 -63.94
N ASP A 180 59.99 39.23 -64.84
CA ASP A 180 60.22 39.11 -66.31
C ASP A 180 60.51 40.45 -67.02
N ASN A 181 60.65 41.55 -66.27
CA ASN A 181 61.00 42.88 -66.79
C ASN A 181 62.38 43.36 -66.34
N LYS A 182 63.43 42.55 -66.55
CA LYS A 182 64.81 43.02 -66.43
C LYS A 182 65.74 42.39 -67.46
#